data_AF-A4D7S7-F1
#
_entry.id   AF-A4D7S7-F1
#
_cell.length_a   1.000
_cell.length_b   1.000
_cell.length_c   1.000
_cell.angle_alpha   90.00
_cell.angle_beta   90.00
_cell.angle_gamma   90.00
#
_symmetry.space_group_name_H-M   'P 1'
#
loop_
_entity.id
_entity.type
_entity.pdbx_description
1 polymer ?
#
loop_
_entity_poly.entity_id
_entity_poly.type
_entity_poly.pdbx_seq_one_letter_code
_entity_poly.pdbx_strand_id
1 'polypeptide(L)'
;MKPSAALVPRIIMILLTLVPNSKGECKEALVKSEMDVNRKYPLPNFIAETPIQNIVFHNHHIFLGAVNKIYVLNEDLHNVSEYKTGPVLEHPDCLPCQDCSHKANLSGSVWKDNVNKALLIDTYYDDQLISCGSVNRGTCQLHVFQPNNAADIQSKVNCIYSPQMDEDSFQCPDCVVSTLGTKVLLTEKDRFVNFFVGNTINSSYSDHSLHSISVRRLKETQDGFKFLTDQSYIDVLPEFRDSYPIKYIHAFESSDFIYFLTVQRETLESQTFHTRIIRFCSADSGLHSYMEMPLECILTEKRRKRSTREEVFNILQAAYVSKPGAQLARQIGVGPNDDIIFGVFAQSKPDSSEPTRRSAVCAFPIKFVNDFFNRIVNKNNVRCLQHFYGNNHKHCFNR
;
A
#
# COMPACT_ATOMS: atom_id res chain seq x y z
N MET A 1 51.69 -59.30 72.88
CA MET A 1 52.86 -59.21 71.98
C MET A 1 52.73 -57.93 71.16
N LYS A 2 53.74 -57.04 71.22
CA LYS A 2 53.98 -55.94 70.25
C LYS A 2 54.13 -56.53 68.81
N PRO A 3 54.09 -55.79 67.68
CA PRO A 3 54.36 -54.34 67.49
C PRO A 3 53.37 -53.61 66.52
N SER A 4 53.19 -52.29 66.64
CA SER A 4 53.81 -51.17 65.90
C SER A 4 53.01 -50.60 64.71
N ALA A 5 52.75 -49.31 64.87
CA ALA A 5 52.50 -48.24 63.91
C ALA A 5 52.95 -48.44 62.45
N ALA A 6 52.13 -47.93 61.53
CA ALA A 6 52.58 -46.97 60.52
C ALA A 6 51.38 -46.19 59.94
N LEU A 7 51.41 -44.87 60.11
CA LEU A 7 50.65 -43.90 59.32
C LEU A 7 51.03 -44.10 57.84
N VAL A 8 50.04 -44.22 56.95
CA VAL A 8 50.25 -44.08 55.50
C VAL A 8 49.34 -42.94 55.01
N PRO A 9 49.90 -41.91 54.34
CA PRO A 9 49.13 -40.77 53.87
C PRO A 9 48.29 -41.18 52.66
N ARG A 10 46.99 -40.87 52.68
CA ARG A 10 46.15 -40.93 51.47
C ARG A 10 46.55 -39.79 50.54
N ILE A 11 47.43 -40.10 49.60
CA ILE A 11 47.75 -39.24 48.46
C ILE A 11 46.49 -39.18 47.59
N ILE A 12 45.86 -38.01 47.57
CA ILE A 12 44.83 -37.64 46.59
C ILE A 12 45.56 -37.46 45.26
N MET A 13 45.47 -38.47 44.38
CA MET A 13 45.91 -38.37 42.99
C MET A 13 44.92 -37.47 42.25
N ILE A 14 45.25 -36.18 42.15
CA ILE A 14 44.60 -35.25 41.23
C ILE A 14 45.10 -35.62 39.83
N LEU A 15 44.29 -36.39 39.09
CA LEU A 15 44.44 -36.55 37.65
C LEU A 15 44.04 -35.23 36.98
N LEU A 16 44.97 -34.26 37.01
CA LEU A 16 45.00 -33.17 36.04
C LEU A 16 45.34 -33.80 34.69
N THR A 17 44.31 -34.17 33.94
CA THR A 17 44.45 -34.44 32.52
C THR A 17 45.11 -33.22 31.89
N LEU A 18 46.35 -33.39 31.46
CA LEU A 18 47.06 -32.50 30.56
C LEU A 18 46.20 -32.36 29.30
N VAL A 19 45.28 -31.40 29.28
CA VAL A 19 44.75 -30.87 28.03
C VAL A 19 45.89 -30.05 27.48
N PRO A 20 46.55 -30.47 26.37
CA PRO A 20 47.53 -29.60 25.74
C PRO A 20 46.79 -28.31 25.37
N ASN A 21 47.22 -27.19 25.95
CA ASN A 21 46.83 -25.86 25.52
C ASN A 21 47.19 -25.76 24.03
N SER A 22 46.20 -26.01 23.17
CA SER A 22 46.33 -25.77 21.75
C SER A 22 46.60 -24.27 21.59
N LYS A 23 47.85 -23.94 21.24
CA LYS A 23 48.21 -22.62 20.72
C LYS A 23 47.78 -22.46 19.25
N GLY A 24 46.81 -23.23 18.80
CA GLY A 24 46.15 -22.98 17.53
C GLY A 24 45.35 -21.69 17.67
N GLU A 25 45.86 -20.60 17.11
CA GLU A 25 45.01 -19.46 16.78
C GLU A 25 43.85 -20.01 15.94
N CYS A 26 42.64 -20.02 16.51
CA CYS A 26 41.44 -20.31 15.74
C CYS A 26 41.40 -19.27 14.62
N LYS A 27 41.77 -19.65 13.39
CA LYS A 27 41.51 -18.83 12.23
C LYS A 27 40.02 -18.61 12.17
N GLU A 28 39.61 -17.35 12.24
CA GLU A 28 38.23 -16.95 11.99
C GLU A 28 37.78 -17.63 10.71
N ALA A 29 36.64 -18.32 10.73
CA ALA A 29 36.16 -19.06 9.57
C ALA A 29 35.82 -18.06 8.45
N LEU A 30 36.83 -17.72 7.64
CA LEU A 30 36.73 -16.91 6.43
C LEU A 30 36.12 -17.76 5.32
N VAL A 31 34.90 -18.23 5.53
CA VAL A 31 34.07 -18.72 4.44
C VAL A 31 32.69 -18.10 4.63
N LYS A 32 32.59 -16.80 4.34
CA LYS A 32 31.38 -16.36 3.66
C LYS A 32 31.36 -17.19 2.39
N SER A 33 30.45 -18.17 2.31
CA SER A 33 30.11 -18.81 1.04
C SER A 33 30.02 -17.71 0.00
N GLU A 34 30.92 -17.68 -0.97
CA GLU A 34 30.85 -16.70 -2.06
C GLU A 34 29.54 -16.96 -2.79
N MET A 35 28.53 -16.16 -2.47
CA MET A 35 27.23 -16.24 -3.10
C MET A 35 27.39 -15.62 -4.47
N ASP A 36 27.43 -16.45 -5.51
CA ASP A 36 27.46 -15.98 -6.89
C ASP A 36 26.10 -15.32 -7.23
N VAL A 37 26.09 -13.99 -7.13
CA VAL A 37 24.94 -13.15 -7.48
C VAL A 37 24.70 -13.03 -8.98
N ASN A 38 25.62 -13.50 -9.82
CA ASN A 38 25.52 -13.41 -11.28
C ASN A 38 24.93 -14.67 -11.92
N ARG A 39 24.59 -15.69 -11.13
CA ARG A 39 23.96 -16.91 -11.63
C ARG A 39 22.56 -16.62 -12.17
N LYS A 40 22.35 -16.94 -13.46
CA LYS A 40 21.04 -16.80 -14.12
C LYS A 40 20.22 -18.07 -13.90
N TYR A 41 18.98 -17.91 -13.44
CA TYR A 41 18.04 -19.01 -13.24
C TYR A 41 16.95 -18.94 -14.32
N PRO A 42 16.69 -20.01 -15.08
CA PRO A 42 15.56 -20.07 -16.00
C PRO A 42 14.27 -20.28 -15.17
N LEU A 43 13.63 -19.19 -14.80
CA LEU A 43 12.35 -19.20 -14.11
C LEU A 43 11.20 -19.04 -15.12
N PRO A 44 10.01 -19.63 -14.86
CA PRO A 44 8.82 -19.30 -15.62
C PRO A 44 8.64 -17.78 -15.69
N ASN A 45 8.35 -17.26 -16.87
CA ASN A 45 8.20 -15.83 -17.09
C ASN A 45 7.18 -15.56 -18.19
N PHE A 46 6.55 -14.38 -18.10
CA PHE A 46 5.65 -13.85 -19.10
C PHE A 46 6.11 -12.45 -19.49
N ILE A 47 6.09 -12.14 -20.79
CA ILE A 47 6.43 -10.83 -21.33
C ILE A 47 5.16 -10.26 -21.97
N ALA A 48 4.61 -9.22 -21.35
CA ALA A 48 3.50 -8.46 -21.90
C ALA A 48 3.96 -7.51 -23.02
N GLU A 49 3.07 -7.20 -23.96
CA GLU A 49 3.32 -6.21 -25.02
C GLU A 49 3.42 -4.78 -24.47
N THR A 50 2.74 -4.53 -23.36
CA THR A 50 2.64 -3.22 -22.71
C THR A 50 3.01 -3.30 -21.24
N PRO A 51 3.40 -2.18 -20.60
CA PRO A 51 3.78 -2.18 -19.18
C PRO A 51 2.65 -2.75 -18.29
N ILE A 52 3.01 -3.55 -17.30
CA ILE A 52 2.10 -4.10 -16.28
C ILE A 52 2.02 -3.12 -15.10
N GLN A 53 0.82 -2.88 -14.56
CA GLN A 53 0.59 -1.98 -13.41
C GLN A 53 0.19 -2.73 -12.15
N ASN A 54 -0.79 -3.63 -12.25
CA ASN A 54 -1.31 -4.38 -11.11
C ASN A 54 -1.41 -5.87 -11.44
N ILE A 55 -1.35 -6.68 -10.39
CA ILE A 55 -1.42 -8.14 -10.44
C ILE A 55 -2.35 -8.62 -9.34
N VAL A 56 -3.23 -9.56 -9.66
CA VAL A 56 -4.02 -10.31 -8.68
C VAL A 56 -3.98 -11.79 -9.02
N PHE A 57 -4.01 -12.64 -8.00
CA PHE A 57 -4.07 -14.09 -8.15
C PHE A 57 -5.40 -14.58 -7.60
N HIS A 58 -6.12 -15.38 -8.40
CA HIS A 58 -7.42 -15.92 -8.02
C HIS A 58 -7.73 -17.20 -8.80
N ASN A 59 -8.29 -18.21 -8.15
CA ASN A 59 -8.68 -19.49 -8.75
C ASN A 59 -7.64 -20.07 -9.72
N HIS A 60 -6.37 -20.18 -9.29
CA HIS A 60 -5.25 -20.72 -10.08
C HIS A 60 -4.89 -19.92 -11.35
N HIS A 61 -5.37 -18.68 -11.44
CA HIS A 61 -5.08 -17.76 -12.53
C HIS A 61 -4.43 -16.48 -12.00
N ILE A 62 -3.55 -15.91 -12.82
CA ILE A 62 -2.88 -14.64 -12.55
C ILE A 62 -3.44 -13.61 -13.51
N PHE A 63 -4.09 -12.58 -12.98
CA PHE A 63 -4.64 -11.48 -13.77
C PHE A 63 -3.68 -10.30 -13.72
N LEU A 64 -3.28 -9.83 -14.90
CA LEU A 64 -2.35 -8.72 -15.06
C LEU A 64 -3.08 -7.53 -15.68
N GLY A 65 -3.22 -6.45 -14.92
CA GLY A 65 -3.69 -5.17 -15.42
C GLY A 65 -2.54 -4.42 -16.06
N ALA A 66 -2.58 -4.28 -17.38
CA ALA A 66 -1.56 -3.60 -18.18
C ALA A 66 -2.15 -2.39 -18.92
N VAL A 67 -1.31 -1.68 -19.66
CA VAL A 67 -1.79 -0.57 -20.51
C VAL A 67 -2.57 -1.15 -21.68
N ASN A 68 -3.83 -0.72 -21.84
CA ASN A 68 -4.78 -1.12 -22.88
C ASN A 68 -5.22 -2.60 -22.88
N LYS A 69 -4.75 -3.42 -21.92
CA LYS A 69 -5.03 -4.86 -21.87
C LYS A 69 -5.11 -5.38 -20.44
N ILE A 70 -5.93 -6.41 -20.23
CA ILE A 70 -5.87 -7.31 -19.08
C ILE A 70 -5.47 -8.69 -19.60
N TYR A 71 -4.40 -9.27 -19.06
CA TYR A 71 -3.99 -10.65 -19.39
C TYR A 71 -4.44 -11.60 -18.28
N VAL A 72 -4.82 -12.81 -18.65
CA VAL A 72 -5.07 -13.91 -17.71
C VAL A 72 -4.08 -15.02 -18.00
N LEU A 73 -3.23 -15.32 -17.03
CA LEU A 73 -2.23 -16.37 -17.11
C LEU A 73 -2.66 -17.57 -16.27
N ASN A 74 -2.20 -18.76 -16.65
CA ASN A 74 -2.23 -19.93 -15.76
C ASN A 74 -1.03 -19.91 -14.79
N GLU A 75 -0.95 -20.92 -13.93
CA GLU A 75 0.14 -21.05 -12.93
C GLU A 75 1.55 -21.17 -13.55
N ASP A 76 1.64 -21.66 -14.79
CA ASP A 76 2.89 -21.75 -15.56
C ASP A 76 3.26 -20.43 -16.26
N LEU A 77 2.49 -19.36 -16.04
CA LEU A 77 2.62 -18.04 -16.67
C LEU A 77 2.37 -18.02 -18.19
N HIS A 78 1.66 -19.01 -18.71
CA HIS A 78 1.17 -18.98 -20.08
C HIS A 78 -0.12 -18.16 -20.18
N ASN A 79 -0.22 -17.33 -21.21
CA ASN A 79 -1.41 -16.53 -21.48
C ASN A 79 -2.57 -17.42 -21.96
N VAL A 80 -3.66 -17.42 -21.20
CA VAL A 80 -4.89 -18.19 -21.47
C VAL A 80 -5.93 -17.32 -22.16
N SER A 81 -6.04 -16.04 -21.77
CA SER A 81 -6.96 -15.08 -22.38
C SER A 81 -6.49 -13.64 -22.19
N GLU A 82 -6.95 -12.74 -23.05
CA GLU A 82 -6.71 -11.30 -22.92
C GLU A 82 -7.99 -10.51 -23.14
N TYR A 83 -8.15 -9.37 -22.45
CA TYR A 83 -9.25 -8.43 -22.66
C TYR A 83 -8.69 -7.06 -23.03
N LYS A 84 -9.16 -6.49 -24.14
CA LYS A 84 -8.71 -5.18 -24.61
C LYS A 84 -9.46 -4.07 -23.88
N THR A 85 -8.75 -3.26 -23.10
CA THR A 85 -9.31 -2.13 -22.35
C THR A 85 -9.10 -0.78 -23.04
N GLY A 86 -8.28 -0.71 -24.10
CA GLY A 86 -8.02 0.52 -24.83
C GLY A 86 -7.17 0.32 -26.11
N PRO A 87 -6.68 1.41 -26.72
CA PRO A 87 -6.92 2.81 -26.35
C PRO A 87 -8.41 3.18 -26.48
N VAL A 88 -8.83 4.21 -25.75
CA VAL A 88 -10.22 4.70 -25.71
C VAL A 88 -10.26 6.12 -26.26
N LEU A 89 -11.31 6.43 -27.01
CA LEU A 89 -11.56 7.78 -27.51
C LEU A 89 -12.28 8.61 -26.42
N GLU A 90 -11.64 9.67 -25.95
CA GLU A 90 -12.26 10.63 -25.04
C GLU A 90 -12.74 11.88 -25.78
N HIS A 91 -13.90 12.39 -25.37
CA HIS A 91 -14.48 13.64 -25.85
C HIS A 91 -15.25 14.30 -24.70
N PRO A 92 -15.30 15.64 -24.57
CA PRO A 92 -16.03 16.32 -23.49
C PRO A 92 -17.51 15.89 -23.37
N ASP A 93 -18.19 15.75 -24.50
CA ASP A 93 -19.59 15.31 -24.58
C ASP A 93 -19.76 13.78 -24.56
N CYS A 94 -18.72 13.02 -24.23
CA CYS A 94 -18.80 11.58 -24.06
C CYS A 94 -19.02 11.28 -22.58
N LEU A 95 -20.14 10.60 -22.26
CA LEU A 95 -20.37 10.10 -20.92
C LEU A 95 -19.49 8.86 -20.68
N PRO A 96 -19.02 8.62 -19.43
CA PRO A 96 -18.36 7.37 -19.09
C PRO A 96 -19.22 6.16 -19.48
N CYS A 97 -18.56 5.05 -19.81
CA CYS A 97 -19.21 3.79 -20.19
C CYS A 97 -20.02 3.80 -21.50
N GLN A 98 -20.02 4.89 -22.27
CA GLN A 98 -20.65 4.96 -23.60
C GLN A 98 -19.62 4.75 -24.71
N ASP A 99 -19.99 4.03 -25.78
CA ASP A 99 -19.16 3.96 -26.98
C ASP A 99 -19.22 5.28 -27.77
N CYS A 100 -18.11 6.01 -27.76
CA CYS A 100 -17.96 7.30 -28.42
C CYS A 100 -17.23 7.21 -29.76
N SER A 101 -17.06 6.01 -30.33
CA SER A 101 -16.40 5.81 -31.62
C SER A 101 -17.01 6.64 -32.77
N HIS A 102 -18.33 6.88 -32.72
CA HIS A 102 -19.04 7.74 -33.69
C HIS A 102 -18.59 9.21 -33.67
N LYS A 103 -17.96 9.67 -32.58
CA LYS A 103 -17.43 11.04 -32.41
C LYS A 103 -15.96 11.17 -32.83
N ALA A 104 -15.34 10.12 -33.37
CA ALA A 104 -13.92 10.12 -33.74
C ALA A 104 -13.50 11.27 -34.67
N ASN A 105 -14.40 11.74 -35.53
CA ASN A 105 -14.14 12.81 -36.50
C ASN A 105 -14.51 14.22 -35.98
N LEU A 106 -14.99 14.35 -34.74
CA LEU A 106 -15.32 15.65 -34.14
C LEU A 106 -14.09 16.34 -33.57
N SER A 107 -14.07 17.66 -33.65
CA SER A 107 -13.05 18.49 -33.00
C SER A 107 -13.08 18.29 -31.49
N GLY A 108 -11.93 17.94 -30.89
CA GLY A 108 -11.81 17.69 -29.45
C GLY A 108 -11.80 16.22 -29.06
N SER A 109 -11.95 15.30 -30.01
CA SER A 109 -11.78 13.86 -29.78
C SER A 109 -10.30 13.50 -29.67
N VAL A 110 -9.92 12.80 -28.61
CA VAL A 110 -8.52 12.41 -28.34
C VAL A 110 -8.45 10.94 -27.95
N TRP A 111 -7.61 10.18 -28.65
CA TRP A 111 -7.27 8.81 -28.25
C TRP A 111 -6.35 8.83 -27.03
N LYS A 112 -6.73 8.08 -26.00
CA LYS A 112 -5.99 7.94 -24.74
C LYS A 112 -5.73 6.47 -24.44
N ASP A 113 -4.51 6.18 -24.00
CA ASP A 113 -4.17 4.88 -23.46
C ASP A 113 -4.87 4.67 -22.10
N ASN A 114 -5.41 3.47 -21.92
CA ASN A 114 -6.04 3.05 -20.69
C ASN A 114 -5.02 2.35 -19.78
N VAL A 115 -4.47 3.09 -18.81
CA VAL A 115 -3.55 2.57 -17.82
C VAL A 115 -4.34 1.98 -16.66
N ASN A 116 -4.11 0.71 -16.33
CA ASN A 116 -4.78 0.08 -15.19
C ASN A 116 -4.34 0.73 -13.87
N LYS A 117 -5.29 1.25 -13.08
CA LYS A 117 -5.03 1.92 -11.79
C LYS A 117 -5.42 1.07 -10.59
N ALA A 118 -6.44 0.23 -10.75
CA ALA A 118 -6.82 -0.77 -9.77
C ALA A 118 -7.26 -2.06 -10.47
N LEU A 119 -6.95 -3.18 -9.82
CA LEU A 119 -7.37 -4.52 -10.21
C LEU A 119 -7.68 -5.27 -8.92
N LEU A 120 -8.92 -5.71 -8.75
CA LEU A 120 -9.43 -6.25 -7.49
C LEU A 120 -10.28 -7.48 -7.79
N ILE A 121 -10.38 -8.38 -6.83
CA ILE A 121 -11.28 -9.53 -6.88
C ILE A 121 -12.37 -9.29 -5.85
N ASP A 122 -13.61 -9.44 -6.28
CA ASP A 122 -14.78 -9.49 -5.41
C ASP A 122 -15.37 -10.90 -5.49
N THR A 123 -15.62 -11.49 -4.32
CA THR A 123 -16.21 -12.83 -4.18
C THR A 123 -17.49 -12.80 -3.36
N TYR A 124 -17.94 -11.61 -2.93
CA TYR A 124 -19.09 -11.47 -2.04
C TYR A 124 -20.42 -11.57 -2.80
N TYR A 125 -20.54 -10.88 -3.93
CA TYR A 125 -21.76 -10.90 -4.76
C TYR A 125 -21.73 -12.04 -5.80
N ASP A 126 -20.98 -11.83 -6.87
CA ASP A 126 -20.58 -12.82 -7.85
C ASP A 126 -19.06 -12.96 -7.77
N ASP A 127 -18.50 -14.09 -8.19
CA ASP A 127 -17.05 -14.20 -8.36
C ASP A 127 -16.63 -13.36 -9.58
N GLN A 128 -15.94 -12.24 -9.35
CA GLN A 128 -15.72 -11.22 -10.37
C GLN A 128 -14.40 -10.45 -10.22
N LEU A 129 -13.84 -10.07 -11.36
CA LEU A 129 -12.71 -9.15 -11.46
C LEU A 129 -13.23 -7.72 -11.62
N ILE A 130 -12.74 -6.80 -10.78
CA ILE A 130 -13.03 -5.38 -10.89
C ILE A 130 -11.78 -4.67 -11.43
N SER A 131 -11.91 -4.01 -12.58
CA SER A 131 -10.82 -3.28 -13.21
C SER A 131 -11.15 -1.80 -13.33
N CYS A 132 -10.24 -0.91 -12.90
CA CYS A 132 -10.43 0.54 -12.99
C CYS A 132 -9.26 1.15 -13.78
N GLY A 133 -9.60 1.93 -14.80
CA GLY A 133 -8.67 2.49 -15.77
C GLY A 133 -8.43 3.99 -15.62
N SER A 134 -7.41 4.53 -16.27
CA SER A 134 -7.15 5.98 -16.26
C SER A 134 -8.09 6.81 -17.15
N VAL A 135 -8.83 6.16 -18.05
CA VAL A 135 -9.76 6.80 -18.99
C VAL A 135 -11.18 6.84 -18.40
N ASN A 136 -12.12 7.46 -19.12
CA ASN A 136 -13.54 7.50 -18.75
C ASN A 136 -13.76 8.07 -17.34
N ARG A 137 -13.00 9.10 -16.97
CA ARG A 137 -13.07 9.74 -15.63
C ARG A 137 -12.75 8.79 -14.46
N GLY A 138 -12.06 7.69 -14.72
CA GLY A 138 -11.65 6.75 -13.67
C GLY A 138 -12.75 5.80 -13.20
N THR A 139 -13.74 5.51 -14.06
CA THR A 139 -14.77 4.50 -13.78
C THR A 139 -14.19 3.08 -13.78
N CYS A 140 -14.88 2.16 -13.13
CA CYS A 140 -14.51 0.75 -13.07
C CYS A 140 -15.42 -0.14 -13.94
N GLN A 141 -14.94 -1.33 -14.27
CA GLN A 141 -15.66 -2.38 -14.98
C GLN A 141 -15.65 -3.66 -14.14
N LEU A 142 -16.75 -4.40 -14.14
CA LEU A 142 -16.91 -5.72 -13.55
C LEU A 142 -16.81 -6.77 -14.65
N HIS A 143 -15.92 -7.74 -14.50
CA HIS A 143 -15.83 -8.93 -15.34
C HIS A 143 -16.28 -10.12 -14.50
N VAL A 144 -17.51 -10.57 -14.72
CA VAL A 144 -18.09 -11.67 -13.94
C VAL A 144 -17.57 -12.99 -14.50
N PHE A 145 -16.91 -13.78 -13.65
CA PHE A 145 -16.36 -15.07 -14.07
C PHE A 145 -17.47 -16.08 -14.34
N GLN A 146 -17.22 -16.96 -15.31
CA GLN A 146 -18.11 -18.10 -15.54
C GLN A 146 -17.80 -19.20 -14.52
N PRO A 147 -18.82 -19.91 -13.97
CA PRO A 147 -18.62 -20.92 -12.92
C PRO A 147 -17.56 -22.00 -13.22
N ASN A 148 -17.35 -22.32 -14.51
CA ASN A 148 -16.40 -23.34 -14.96
C ASN A 148 -15.20 -22.78 -15.71
N ASN A 149 -15.08 -21.45 -15.83
CA ASN A 149 -14.00 -20.82 -16.57
C ASN A 149 -13.65 -19.46 -15.97
N ALA A 150 -12.83 -19.48 -14.92
CA ALA A 150 -12.30 -18.27 -14.29
C ALA A 150 -11.36 -17.47 -15.22
N ALA A 151 -10.90 -18.05 -16.33
CA ALA A 151 -10.11 -17.35 -17.32
C ALA A 151 -10.95 -16.50 -18.29
N ASP A 152 -12.27 -16.68 -18.32
CA ASP A 152 -13.16 -15.88 -19.17
C ASP A 152 -13.52 -14.55 -18.50
N ILE A 153 -12.86 -13.49 -18.96
CA ILE A 153 -13.10 -12.10 -18.55
C ILE A 153 -13.81 -11.28 -19.64
N GLN A 154 -14.32 -11.93 -20.69
CA GLN A 154 -14.91 -11.27 -21.87
C GLN A 154 -16.43 -11.43 -21.93
N SER A 155 -16.98 -12.58 -21.50
CA SER A 155 -18.38 -12.91 -21.75
C SER A 155 -19.41 -12.04 -21.02
N LYS A 156 -19.13 -11.61 -19.79
CA LYS A 156 -20.05 -10.77 -18.99
C LYS A 156 -19.27 -9.61 -18.37
N VAL A 157 -19.26 -8.48 -19.07
CA VAL A 157 -18.59 -7.26 -18.65
C VAL A 157 -19.61 -6.13 -18.47
N ASN A 158 -19.67 -5.59 -17.26
CA ASN A 158 -20.55 -4.48 -16.90
C ASN A 158 -19.72 -3.27 -16.51
N CYS A 159 -20.05 -2.09 -17.03
CA CYS A 159 -19.40 -0.85 -16.60
C CYS A 159 -20.14 -0.28 -15.38
N ILE A 160 -19.40 0.08 -14.34
CA ILE A 160 -19.96 0.63 -13.10
C ILE A 160 -20.12 2.14 -13.27
N TYR A 161 -21.29 2.55 -13.75
CA TYR A 161 -21.65 3.95 -13.89
C TYR A 161 -23.17 4.10 -13.90
N SER A 162 -23.69 4.76 -12.87
CA SER A 162 -25.10 5.06 -12.70
C SER A 162 -25.28 6.56 -12.93
N PRO A 163 -25.94 7.00 -14.02
CA PRO A 163 -26.26 8.41 -14.21
C PRO A 163 -27.01 8.93 -12.97
N GLN A 164 -26.54 10.04 -12.42
CA GLN A 164 -27.22 10.65 -11.28
C GLN A 164 -28.54 11.26 -11.75
N MET A 165 -29.63 10.98 -11.02
CA MET A 165 -30.97 11.47 -11.35
C MET A 165 -31.16 12.93 -10.94
N ASP A 166 -30.34 13.44 -10.02
CA ASP A 166 -30.36 14.82 -9.57
C ASP A 166 -29.33 15.62 -10.38
N GLU A 167 -29.79 16.48 -11.29
CA GLU A 167 -28.93 17.34 -12.13
C GLU A 167 -28.06 18.32 -11.31
N ASP A 168 -28.40 18.53 -10.03
CA ASP A 168 -27.72 19.46 -9.11
C ASP A 168 -26.59 18.81 -8.28
N SER A 169 -26.40 17.49 -8.32
CA SER A 169 -25.31 16.85 -7.58
C SER A 169 -24.02 16.86 -8.39
N PHE A 170 -23.11 17.77 -8.03
CA PHE A 170 -21.76 17.85 -8.62
C PHE A 170 -20.87 16.62 -8.33
N GLN A 171 -21.33 15.65 -7.54
CA GLN A 171 -20.54 14.51 -7.07
C GLN A 171 -20.48 13.37 -8.09
N CYS A 172 -19.32 12.75 -8.26
CA CYS A 172 -19.18 11.54 -9.06
C CYS A 172 -18.73 10.34 -8.21
N PRO A 173 -19.65 9.60 -7.55
CA PRO A 173 -19.28 8.42 -6.76
C PRO A 173 -18.69 7.29 -7.62
N ASP A 174 -19.03 7.26 -8.91
CA ASP A 174 -18.53 6.26 -9.87
C ASP A 174 -17.14 6.60 -10.44
N CYS A 175 -16.67 7.83 -10.25
CA CYS A 175 -15.32 8.24 -10.60
C CYS A 175 -14.38 7.78 -9.47
N VAL A 176 -13.79 6.60 -9.63
CA VAL A 176 -13.03 5.94 -8.56
C VAL A 176 -11.56 6.35 -8.57
N VAL A 177 -10.90 6.26 -9.71
CA VAL A 177 -9.44 6.32 -9.79
C VAL A 177 -8.92 7.59 -10.45
N SER A 178 -7.83 8.13 -9.89
CA SER A 178 -7.05 9.23 -10.48
C SER A 178 -6.00 8.73 -11.47
N THR A 179 -5.77 9.54 -12.50
CA THR A 179 -4.69 9.30 -13.49
C THR A 179 -3.30 9.49 -12.89
N LEU A 180 -3.17 10.31 -11.84
CA LEU A 180 -1.89 10.65 -11.21
C LEU A 180 -1.37 9.55 -10.28
N GLY A 181 -2.28 8.78 -9.68
CA GLY A 181 -1.95 7.72 -8.75
C GLY A 181 -3.13 7.39 -7.85
N THR A 182 -3.38 6.09 -7.66
CA THR A 182 -4.49 5.61 -6.84
C THR A 182 -4.07 4.37 -6.06
N LYS A 183 -4.60 4.23 -4.84
CA LYS A 183 -4.67 2.95 -4.12
C LYS A 183 -6.10 2.68 -3.71
N VAL A 184 -6.55 1.46 -4.00
CA VAL A 184 -7.88 0.99 -3.65
C VAL A 184 -7.73 -0.22 -2.74
N LEU A 185 -8.46 -0.21 -1.63
CA LEU A 185 -8.63 -1.34 -0.73
C LEU A 185 -10.11 -1.73 -0.74
N LEU A 186 -10.38 -2.97 -1.13
CA LEU A 186 -11.70 -3.57 -1.09
C LEU A 186 -11.86 -4.30 0.25
N THR A 187 -12.99 -4.08 0.91
CA THR A 187 -13.37 -4.76 2.16
C THR A 187 -14.83 -5.14 2.11
N GLU A 188 -15.20 -6.21 2.80
CA GLU A 188 -16.58 -6.61 3.01
C GLU A 188 -16.98 -6.25 4.45
N LYS A 189 -17.99 -5.39 4.61
CA LYS A 189 -18.50 -5.04 5.94
C LYS A 189 -19.99 -4.72 5.89
N ASP A 190 -20.70 -5.12 6.93
CA ASP A 190 -22.15 -4.87 7.08
C ASP A 190 -22.97 -5.33 5.87
N ARG A 191 -22.55 -6.44 5.24
CA ARG A 191 -23.15 -7.05 4.04
C ARG A 191 -23.00 -6.23 2.75
N PHE A 192 -22.02 -5.33 2.72
CA PHE A 192 -21.71 -4.56 1.52
C PHE A 192 -20.21 -4.61 1.23
N VAL A 193 -19.90 -4.48 -0.06
CA VAL A 193 -18.53 -4.27 -0.54
C VAL A 193 -18.21 -2.78 -0.47
N ASN A 194 -17.22 -2.43 0.33
CA ASN A 194 -16.76 -1.07 0.57
C ASN A 194 -15.38 -0.86 -0.08
N PHE A 195 -15.26 0.26 -0.77
CA PHE A 195 -14.04 0.71 -1.43
C PHE A 195 -13.46 1.87 -0.64
N PHE A 196 -12.30 1.64 -0.05
CA PHE A 196 -11.47 2.69 0.51
C PHE A 196 -10.45 3.11 -0.55
N VAL A 197 -10.46 4.38 -0.93
CA VAL A 197 -9.72 4.89 -2.08
C VAL A 197 -8.88 6.08 -1.66
N GLY A 198 -7.58 6.03 -1.96
CA GLY A 198 -6.66 7.16 -1.87
C GLY A 198 -6.20 7.58 -3.27
N ASN A 199 -6.54 8.80 -3.68
CA ASN A 199 -6.18 9.39 -4.97
C ASN A 199 -5.20 10.56 -4.82
N THR A 200 -4.14 10.55 -5.62
CA THR A 200 -3.37 11.76 -5.87
C THR A 200 -4.20 12.69 -6.76
N ILE A 201 -4.51 13.91 -6.30
CA ILE A 201 -5.30 14.89 -7.07
C ILE A 201 -4.47 16.12 -7.41
N ASN A 202 -4.92 16.89 -8.41
CA ASN A 202 -4.38 18.19 -8.81
C ASN A 202 -5.53 19.14 -9.19
N SER A 203 -5.23 20.39 -9.56
CA SER A 203 -6.22 21.39 -9.96
C SER A 203 -6.90 21.12 -11.31
N SER A 204 -6.40 20.17 -12.11
CA SER A 204 -6.98 19.83 -13.42
C SER A 204 -8.31 19.07 -13.29
N TYR A 205 -8.58 18.48 -12.14
CA TYR A 205 -9.85 17.85 -11.83
C TYR A 205 -10.86 18.90 -11.35
N SER A 206 -12.10 18.82 -11.82
CA SER A 206 -13.18 19.64 -11.26
C SER A 206 -13.35 19.30 -9.77
N ASP A 207 -13.75 20.31 -8.99
CA ASP A 207 -13.79 20.28 -7.51
C ASP A 207 -14.51 19.08 -6.88
N HIS A 208 -15.31 18.34 -7.64
CA HIS A 208 -16.22 17.31 -7.13
C HIS A 208 -16.14 15.97 -7.87
N SER A 209 -15.13 15.78 -8.74
CA SER A 209 -15.00 14.57 -9.55
C SER A 209 -14.21 13.45 -8.88
N LEU A 210 -13.19 13.79 -8.09
CA LEU A 210 -12.33 12.83 -7.41
C LEU A 210 -11.99 13.33 -6.01
N HIS A 211 -11.94 12.40 -5.07
CA HIS A 211 -11.61 12.69 -3.68
C HIS A 211 -10.22 12.18 -3.30
N SER A 212 -9.50 12.92 -2.46
CA SER A 212 -8.14 12.59 -2.00
C SER A 212 -8.15 11.28 -1.21
N ILE A 213 -9.05 11.17 -0.23
CA ILE A 213 -9.35 9.92 0.44
C ILE A 213 -10.87 9.76 0.58
N SER A 214 -11.39 8.57 0.31
CA SER A 214 -12.83 8.32 0.38
C SER A 214 -13.14 6.87 0.75
N VAL A 215 -14.32 6.68 1.34
CA VAL A 215 -15.01 5.40 1.47
C VAL A 215 -16.28 5.46 0.63
N ARG A 216 -16.51 4.47 -0.23
CA ARG A 216 -17.74 4.36 -1.03
C ARG A 216 -18.24 2.93 -1.03
N ARG A 217 -19.55 2.77 -1.07
CA ARG A 217 -20.19 1.46 -1.07
C ARG A 217 -20.61 1.08 -2.49
N LEU A 218 -20.30 -0.13 -2.93
CA LEU A 218 -20.85 -0.69 -4.17
C LEU A 218 -22.35 -0.98 -3.95
N LYS A 219 -23.20 -0.50 -4.85
CA LYS A 219 -24.64 -0.78 -4.81
C LYS A 219 -24.87 -2.29 -5.02
N GLU A 220 -25.92 -2.81 -4.40
CA GLU A 220 -26.32 -4.23 -4.53
C GLU A 220 -26.70 -4.59 -5.97
N THR A 221 -27.18 -3.61 -6.73
CA THR A 221 -27.43 -3.67 -8.18
C THR A 221 -26.17 -3.73 -9.03
N GLN A 222 -24.98 -3.51 -8.43
CA GLN A 222 -23.67 -3.51 -9.08
C GLN A 222 -23.50 -2.52 -10.25
N ASP A 223 -24.39 -1.54 -10.37
CA ASP A 223 -24.44 -0.54 -11.44
C ASP A 223 -23.78 0.79 -11.06
N GLY A 224 -23.39 0.97 -9.81
CA GLY A 224 -22.77 2.19 -9.32
C GLY A 224 -22.28 2.10 -7.88
N PHE A 225 -21.63 3.16 -7.43
CA PHE A 225 -21.21 3.40 -6.07
C PHE A 225 -22.09 4.49 -5.42
N LYS A 226 -22.02 4.58 -4.10
CA LYS A 226 -22.60 5.68 -3.34
C LYS A 226 -21.71 6.09 -2.17
N PHE A 227 -21.65 7.40 -1.93
CA PHE A 227 -21.24 7.95 -0.64
C PHE A 227 -22.45 7.91 0.29
N LEU A 228 -22.27 7.48 1.54
CA LEU A 228 -23.37 7.41 2.49
C LEU A 228 -23.63 8.78 3.15
N THR A 229 -22.57 9.57 3.30
CA THR A 229 -22.56 10.86 3.99
C THR A 229 -21.54 11.80 3.34
N ASP A 230 -21.61 13.09 3.66
CA ASP A 230 -20.58 14.08 3.34
C ASP A 230 -19.24 13.81 4.07
N GLN A 231 -19.26 13.02 5.14
CA GLN A 231 -18.07 12.54 5.86
C GLN A 231 -17.42 11.31 5.21
N SER A 232 -17.95 10.84 4.08
CA SER A 232 -17.40 9.69 3.35
C SER A 232 -16.12 10.01 2.58
N TYR A 233 -15.73 11.27 2.50
CA TYR A 233 -14.50 11.69 1.85
C TYR A 233 -13.87 12.89 2.56
N ILE A 234 -12.55 13.03 2.40
CA ILE A 234 -11.79 14.18 2.89
C ILE A 234 -10.82 14.59 1.77
N ASP A 235 -10.84 15.87 1.43
CA ASP A 235 -10.11 16.40 0.28
C ASP A 235 -9.10 17.47 0.66
N VAL A 236 -7.93 17.42 0.00
CA VAL A 236 -6.99 18.52 0.00
C VAL A 236 -7.70 19.77 -0.54
N LEU A 237 -7.62 20.86 0.21
CA LEU A 237 -8.25 22.13 -0.17
C LEU A 237 -7.81 22.54 -1.59
N PRO A 238 -8.71 23.15 -2.40
CA PRO A 238 -8.41 23.52 -3.78
C PRO A 238 -7.10 24.30 -3.95
N GLU A 239 -6.79 25.21 -3.02
CA GLU A 239 -5.57 26.03 -2.98
C GLU A 239 -4.27 25.23 -2.78
N PHE A 240 -4.36 24.00 -2.25
CA PHE A 240 -3.22 23.14 -1.97
C PHE A 240 -3.08 21.93 -2.90
N ARG A 241 -4.00 21.73 -3.86
CA ARG A 241 -4.01 20.52 -4.71
C ARG A 241 -2.73 20.36 -5.53
N ASP A 242 -2.18 21.45 -6.06
CA ASP A 242 -0.94 21.39 -6.85
C ASP A 242 0.32 21.48 -5.99
N SER A 243 0.26 22.22 -4.88
CA SER A 243 1.41 22.46 -4.00
C SER A 243 1.65 21.31 -3.02
N TYR A 244 0.62 20.56 -2.62
CA TYR A 244 0.68 19.49 -1.62
C TYR A 244 0.20 18.14 -2.19
N PRO A 245 0.96 17.51 -3.11
CA PRO A 245 0.61 16.20 -3.65
C PRO A 245 0.80 15.10 -2.61
N ILE A 246 -0.21 14.24 -2.45
CA ILE A 246 -0.17 13.07 -1.57
C ILE A 246 -0.05 11.82 -2.43
N LYS A 247 1.05 11.08 -2.31
CA LYS A 247 1.24 9.79 -2.98
C LYS A 247 0.79 8.66 -2.05
N TYR A 248 -0.21 7.89 -2.46
CA TYR A 248 -0.65 6.70 -1.73
C TYR A 248 0.17 5.49 -2.17
N ILE A 249 0.99 4.96 -1.25
CA ILE A 249 1.94 3.87 -1.54
C ILE A 249 1.30 2.51 -1.30
N HIS A 250 0.58 2.36 -0.20
CA HIS A 250 -0.04 1.09 0.20
C HIS A 250 -1.28 1.33 1.07
N ALA A 251 -2.19 0.37 1.08
CA ALA A 251 -3.39 0.38 1.89
C ALA A 251 -3.70 -1.04 2.36
N PHE A 252 -4.17 -1.18 3.59
CA PHE A 252 -4.52 -2.48 4.17
C PHE A 252 -5.51 -2.30 5.34
N GLU A 253 -6.23 -3.37 5.65
CA GLU A 253 -7.05 -3.49 6.85
C GLU A 253 -6.30 -4.33 7.89
N SER A 254 -6.39 -3.94 9.16
CA SER A 254 -5.95 -4.78 10.27
C SER A 254 -6.80 -4.48 11.51
N SER A 255 -7.33 -5.53 12.13
CA SER A 255 -8.33 -5.41 13.20
C SER A 255 -9.56 -4.61 12.70
N ASP A 256 -10.00 -3.57 13.41
CA ASP A 256 -11.17 -2.76 13.05
C ASP A 256 -10.82 -1.42 12.35
N PHE A 257 -9.61 -1.32 11.79
CA PHE A 257 -9.08 -0.09 11.22
C PHE A 257 -8.56 -0.28 9.81
N ILE A 258 -8.73 0.78 9.01
CA ILE A 258 -8.13 0.92 7.70
C ILE A 258 -6.89 1.80 7.83
N TYR A 259 -5.84 1.41 7.12
CA TYR A 259 -4.58 2.11 7.09
C TYR A 259 -4.17 2.46 5.67
N PHE A 260 -3.70 3.68 5.48
CA PHE A 260 -3.02 4.11 4.24
C PHE A 260 -1.61 4.59 4.58
N LEU A 261 -0.65 4.17 3.77
CA LEU A 261 0.73 4.65 3.84
C LEU A 261 0.96 5.66 2.72
N THR A 262 1.36 6.87 3.09
CA THR A 262 1.50 7.98 2.15
C THR A 262 2.88 8.59 2.16
N VAL A 263 3.25 9.23 1.05
CA VAL A 263 4.38 10.15 0.95
C VAL A 263 3.83 11.52 0.59
N GLN A 264 4.07 12.51 1.43
CA GLN A 264 3.57 13.88 1.30
C GLN A 264 4.56 14.87 1.91
N ARG A 265 4.35 16.18 1.75
CA ARG A 265 5.23 17.18 2.38
C ARG A 265 5.06 17.19 3.89
N GLU A 266 6.12 17.53 4.62
CA GLU A 266 6.10 17.58 6.08
C GLU A 266 5.05 18.57 6.62
N THR A 267 4.95 19.73 5.99
CA THR A 267 3.96 20.78 6.24
C THR A 267 3.54 21.38 4.90
N LEU A 268 2.52 22.24 4.89
CA LEU A 268 2.05 22.92 3.68
C LEU A 268 3.15 23.73 2.96
N GLU A 269 4.04 24.35 3.73
CA GLU A 269 5.11 25.22 3.20
C GLU A 269 6.45 24.50 3.04
N SER A 270 6.61 23.30 3.61
CA SER A 270 7.88 22.59 3.57
C SER A 270 8.21 22.10 2.16
N GLN A 271 9.48 22.18 1.79
CA GLN A 271 10.02 21.53 0.59
C GLN A 271 10.40 20.07 0.81
N THR A 272 10.47 19.63 2.06
CA THR A 272 10.82 18.26 2.43
C THR A 272 9.60 17.35 2.43
N PHE A 273 9.82 16.10 2.03
CA PHE A 273 8.82 15.04 2.02
C PHE A 273 9.06 14.07 3.17
N HIS A 274 8.00 13.48 3.69
CA HIS A 274 8.06 12.40 4.64
C HIS A 274 6.97 11.35 4.39
N THR A 275 7.10 10.23 5.07
CA THR A 275 6.10 9.17 5.05
C THR A 275 5.13 9.36 6.20
N ARG A 276 3.82 9.20 5.95
CA ARG A 276 2.82 9.12 7.02
C ARG A 276 2.06 7.80 6.95
N ILE A 277 1.53 7.40 8.10
CA ILE A 277 0.48 6.41 8.24
C ILE A 277 -0.82 7.13 8.61
N ILE A 278 -1.83 6.88 7.80
CA ILE A 278 -3.20 7.32 8.00
C ILE A 278 -3.96 6.17 8.65
N ARG A 279 -4.81 6.45 9.64
CA ARG A 279 -5.72 5.48 10.27
C ARG A 279 -7.11 6.07 10.43
N PHE A 280 -8.13 5.28 10.13
CA PHE A 280 -9.54 5.57 10.46
C PHE A 280 -10.31 4.26 10.66
N CYS A 281 -11.49 4.34 11.28
CA CYS A 281 -12.33 3.17 11.52
C CYS A 281 -12.75 2.51 10.20
N SER A 282 -12.82 1.18 10.14
CA SER A 282 -13.32 0.48 8.95
C SER A 282 -14.84 0.58 8.76
N ALA A 283 -15.48 1.62 9.28
CA ALA A 283 -16.91 1.87 9.09
C ALA A 283 -17.18 2.43 7.70
N ASP A 284 -18.35 2.11 7.14
CA ASP A 284 -18.76 2.57 5.82
C ASP A 284 -19.49 3.91 5.84
N SER A 285 -20.07 4.28 6.99
CA SER A 285 -20.81 5.53 7.20
C SER A 285 -19.97 6.81 7.07
N GLY A 286 -18.64 6.71 7.01
CA GLY A 286 -17.73 7.83 6.86
C GLY A 286 -16.32 7.55 7.37
N LEU A 287 -15.41 8.50 7.16
CA LEU A 287 -14.02 8.44 7.60
C LEU A 287 -13.88 8.84 9.07
N HIS A 288 -14.46 8.02 9.96
CA HIS A 288 -14.48 8.27 11.40
C HIS A 288 -13.11 8.08 12.06
N SER A 289 -12.82 8.92 13.06
CA SER A 289 -11.56 8.87 13.82
C SER A 289 -10.31 8.94 12.94
N TYR A 290 -10.37 9.75 11.88
CA TYR A 290 -9.27 9.97 10.96
C TYR A 290 -8.06 10.62 11.66
N MET A 291 -6.90 10.00 11.53
CA MET A 291 -5.63 10.47 12.08
C MET A 291 -4.48 10.21 11.11
N GLU A 292 -3.52 11.13 11.03
CA GLU A 292 -2.26 10.93 10.32
C GLU A 292 -1.09 11.02 11.30
N MET A 293 -0.08 10.17 11.11
CA MET A 293 1.13 10.16 11.93
C MET A 293 2.36 9.94 11.04
N PRO A 294 3.44 10.74 11.20
CA PRO A 294 4.68 10.51 10.47
C PRO A 294 5.35 9.20 10.89
N LEU A 295 5.94 8.50 9.92
CA LEU A 295 6.79 7.33 10.12
C LEU A 295 8.22 7.65 9.70
N GLU A 296 9.17 7.41 10.60
CA GLU A 296 10.59 7.62 10.35
C GLU A 296 11.33 6.29 10.42
N CYS A 297 12.10 6.01 9.37
CA CYS A 297 13.06 4.91 9.35
C CYS A 297 14.46 5.51 9.43
N ILE A 298 15.19 5.18 10.50
CA ILE A 298 16.47 5.81 10.82
C ILE A 298 17.59 4.78 10.87
N LEU A 299 18.79 5.22 10.48
CA LEU A 299 20.04 4.49 10.72
C LEU A 299 20.84 5.24 11.79
N THR A 300 21.02 4.59 12.94
CA THR A 300 21.87 5.11 14.02
C THR A 300 23.23 4.41 14.02
N GLU A 301 24.29 5.10 13.60
CA GLU A 301 25.66 4.60 13.78
C GLU A 301 26.20 4.98 15.16
N LYS A 302 26.36 4.00 16.06
CA LYS A 302 27.07 4.22 17.33
C LYS A 302 28.58 4.31 17.10
N ARG A 303 29.11 5.49 16.76
CA ARG A 303 30.57 5.72 16.76
C ARG A 303 31.05 6.03 18.19
N ARG A 304 32.02 5.25 18.67
CA ARG A 304 32.56 5.29 20.05
C ARG A 304 33.05 6.65 20.58
N LYS A 305 33.16 7.72 19.77
CA LYS A 305 33.76 9.02 20.18
C LYS A 305 33.24 10.30 19.47
N ARG A 306 32.16 10.26 18.65
CA ARG A 306 31.57 11.46 18.01
C ARG A 306 30.05 11.39 18.10
N SER A 307 29.37 12.54 17.92
CA SER A 307 27.90 12.62 17.99
C SER A 307 27.25 11.54 17.13
N THR A 308 26.13 11.00 17.60
CA THR A 308 25.29 10.09 16.84
C THR A 308 24.85 10.78 15.56
N ARG A 309 25.32 10.29 14.42
CA ARG A 309 24.80 10.70 13.11
C ARG A 309 23.58 9.84 12.85
N GLU A 310 22.42 10.48 12.89
CA GLU A 310 21.13 9.89 12.56
C GLU A 310 20.85 10.20 11.10
N GLU A 311 20.69 9.14 10.30
CA GLU A 311 20.33 9.28 8.89
C GLU A 311 18.91 8.81 8.70
N VAL A 312 18.06 9.69 8.16
CA VAL A 312 16.63 9.43 7.96
C VAL A 312 16.37 8.98 6.53
N PHE A 313 15.61 7.90 6.40
CA PHE A 313 15.06 7.39 5.15
C PHE A 313 13.57 7.76 5.14
N ASN A 314 13.27 8.92 4.56
CA ASN A 314 12.00 9.63 4.70
C ASN A 314 10.92 9.20 3.69
N ILE A 315 11.27 8.50 2.60
CA ILE A 315 10.33 8.15 1.53
C ILE A 315 10.12 6.64 1.43
N LEU A 316 8.94 6.17 1.82
CA LEU A 316 8.51 4.79 1.60
C LEU A 316 8.37 4.47 0.09
N GLN A 317 8.99 3.38 -0.32
CA GLN A 317 8.95 2.88 -1.71
C GLN A 317 7.95 1.72 -1.86
N ALA A 318 7.93 0.81 -0.88
CA ALA A 318 7.03 -0.33 -0.85
C ALA A 318 6.77 -0.74 0.59
N ALA A 319 5.63 -1.35 0.84
CA ALA A 319 5.29 -1.93 2.13
C ALA A 319 4.57 -3.26 1.95
N TYR A 320 4.72 -4.12 2.96
CA TYR A 320 3.98 -5.37 3.05
C TYR A 320 3.62 -5.64 4.51
N VAL A 321 2.42 -6.16 4.75
CA VAL A 321 1.96 -6.50 6.10
C VAL A 321 1.94 -8.01 6.25
N SER A 322 2.59 -8.51 7.30
CA SER A 322 2.59 -9.93 7.60
C SER A 322 2.83 -10.22 9.08
N LYS A 323 2.64 -11.49 9.46
CA LYS A 323 2.95 -12.01 10.79
C LYS A 323 4.45 -12.29 10.92
N PRO A 324 5.09 -12.01 12.06
CA PRO A 324 6.51 -12.30 12.27
C PRO A 324 6.79 -13.79 12.45
N GLY A 325 7.94 -14.24 11.96
CA GLY A 325 8.54 -15.50 12.42
C GLY A 325 8.96 -15.42 13.90
N ALA A 326 9.02 -16.57 14.58
CA ALA A 326 9.25 -16.65 16.03
C ALA A 326 10.55 -15.98 16.52
N GLN A 327 11.61 -15.94 15.70
CA GLN A 327 12.85 -15.24 16.06
C GLN A 327 12.67 -13.73 16.03
N LEU A 328 12.08 -13.20 14.94
CA LEU A 328 11.84 -11.77 14.79
C LEU A 328 10.85 -11.26 15.84
N ALA A 329 9.79 -12.02 16.11
CA ALA A 329 8.79 -11.69 17.12
C ALA A 329 9.43 -11.42 18.50
N ARG A 330 10.39 -12.27 18.91
CA ARG A 330 11.15 -12.10 20.15
C ARG A 330 12.07 -10.88 20.13
N GLN A 331 12.69 -10.57 18.99
CA GLN A 331 13.62 -9.44 18.86
C GLN A 331 12.92 -8.08 18.96
N ILE A 332 11.71 -7.95 18.41
CA ILE A 332 10.95 -6.69 18.41
C ILE A 332 9.85 -6.65 19.48
N GLY A 333 9.75 -7.69 20.32
CA GLY A 333 8.87 -7.72 21.50
C GLY A 333 7.38 -7.85 21.17
N VAL A 334 7.02 -8.64 20.17
CA VAL A 334 5.62 -8.83 19.71
C VAL A 334 5.21 -10.30 19.74
N GLY A 335 3.90 -10.56 19.70
CA GLY A 335 3.35 -11.90 19.60
C GLY A 335 3.51 -12.50 18.19
N PRO A 336 3.40 -13.83 18.05
CA PRO A 336 3.49 -14.50 16.74
C PRO A 336 2.33 -14.18 15.81
N ASN A 337 1.20 -13.71 16.36
CA ASN A 337 -0.01 -13.37 15.62
C ASN A 337 -0.19 -11.86 15.43
N ASP A 338 0.78 -11.04 15.83
CA ASP A 338 0.69 -9.59 15.65
C ASP A 338 0.99 -9.22 14.20
N ASP A 339 0.23 -8.29 13.63
CA ASP A 339 0.53 -7.74 12.30
C ASP A 339 1.68 -6.72 12.37
N ILE A 340 2.58 -6.82 11.39
CA ILE A 340 3.74 -5.94 11.27
C ILE A 340 3.79 -5.38 9.87
N ILE A 341 3.96 -4.06 9.79
CA ILE A 341 4.25 -3.36 8.54
C ILE A 341 5.76 -3.43 8.30
N PHE A 342 6.17 -4.11 7.24
CA PHE A 342 7.53 -4.06 6.72
C PHE A 342 7.59 -3.00 5.62
N GLY A 343 8.25 -1.87 5.91
CA GLY A 343 8.40 -0.78 4.95
C GLY A 343 9.83 -0.70 4.42
N VAL A 344 9.97 -0.62 3.10
CA VAL A 344 11.23 -0.31 2.41
C VAL A 344 11.25 1.19 2.12
N PHE A 345 12.18 1.90 2.76
CA PHE A 345 12.34 3.35 2.65
C PHE A 345 13.59 3.70 1.85
N ALA A 346 13.55 4.84 1.20
CA ALA A 346 14.69 5.47 0.56
C ALA A 346 14.94 6.86 1.13
N GLN A 347 16.21 7.28 1.10
CA GLN A 347 16.56 8.66 1.38
C GLN A 347 16.19 9.52 0.18
N SER A 348 15.50 10.64 0.40
CA SER A 348 15.14 11.56 -0.67
C SER A 348 16.35 12.35 -1.18
N LYS A 349 16.29 12.81 -2.43
CA LYS A 349 17.11 13.96 -2.85
C LYS A 349 16.71 15.20 -2.02
N PRO A 350 17.60 16.19 -1.85
CA PRO A 350 17.26 17.43 -1.16
C PRO A 350 15.99 18.06 -1.77
N ASP A 351 15.04 18.45 -0.90
CA ASP A 351 13.81 19.16 -1.27
C ASP A 351 12.97 18.51 -2.39
N SER A 352 13.00 17.17 -2.46
CA SER A 352 12.34 16.41 -3.52
C SER A 352 11.71 15.12 -2.98
N SER A 353 10.71 14.62 -3.71
CA SER A 353 10.11 13.30 -3.48
C SER A 353 10.81 12.17 -4.24
N GLU A 354 11.91 12.47 -4.94
CA GLU A 354 12.69 11.49 -5.69
C GLU A 354 13.64 10.69 -4.79
N PRO A 355 13.63 9.35 -4.87
CA PRO A 355 14.51 8.51 -4.07
C PRO A 355 15.96 8.54 -4.57
N THR A 356 16.91 8.43 -3.64
CA THR A 356 18.31 8.14 -3.92
C THR A 356 18.56 6.62 -3.93
N ARG A 357 19.78 6.19 -4.24
CA ARG A 357 20.18 4.75 -4.21
C ARG A 357 20.42 4.21 -2.79
N ARG A 358 20.04 4.96 -1.74
CA ARG A 358 20.21 4.56 -0.34
C ARG A 358 18.87 4.12 0.21
N SER A 359 18.76 2.85 0.59
CA SER A 359 17.53 2.25 1.11
C SER A 359 17.74 1.66 2.51
N ALA A 360 16.67 1.62 3.28
CA ALA A 360 16.59 0.95 4.58
C ALA A 360 15.25 0.21 4.70
N VAL A 361 15.21 -0.82 5.54
CA VAL A 361 13.97 -1.55 5.86
C VAL A 361 13.69 -1.41 7.34
N CYS A 362 12.49 -0.94 7.67
CA CYS A 362 12.03 -0.82 9.05
C CYS A 362 10.72 -1.60 9.23
N ALA A 363 10.54 -2.15 10.44
CA ALA A 363 9.38 -2.92 10.82
C ALA A 363 8.56 -2.15 11.87
N PHE A 364 7.27 -1.96 11.62
CA PHE A 364 6.36 -1.23 12.50
C PHE A 364 5.21 -2.16 12.92
N PRO A 365 5.27 -2.76 14.12
CA PRO A 365 4.16 -3.53 14.64
C PRO A 365 2.90 -2.67 14.79
N ILE A 366 1.79 -3.11 14.21
CA ILE A 366 0.53 -2.34 14.18
C ILE A 366 0.02 -2.06 15.60
N LYS A 367 0.25 -2.99 16.52
CA LYS A 367 -0.02 -2.82 17.95
C LYS A 367 0.61 -1.54 18.51
N PHE A 368 1.90 -1.31 18.26
CA PHE A 368 2.60 -0.12 18.77
C PHE A 368 2.20 1.16 18.04
N VAL A 369 1.88 1.06 16.75
CA VAL A 369 1.28 2.17 15.98
C VAL A 369 -0.04 2.59 16.63
N ASN A 370 -0.91 1.63 16.95
CA ASN A 370 -2.19 1.88 17.60
C ASN A 370 -2.03 2.46 19.01
N ASP A 371 -1.11 1.91 19.80
CA ASP A 371 -0.79 2.45 21.13
C ASP A 371 -0.36 3.93 21.04
N PHE A 372 0.40 4.30 20.02
CA PHE A 372 0.86 5.66 19.85
C PHE A 372 -0.27 6.61 19.43
N PHE A 373 -1.12 6.22 18.47
CA PHE A 373 -2.32 6.98 18.12
C PHE A 373 -3.20 7.22 19.35
N ASN A 374 -3.46 6.17 20.14
CA ASN A 374 -4.35 6.24 21.31
C ASN A 374 -3.75 7.10 22.45
N ARG A 375 -2.41 7.12 22.61
CA ARG A 375 -1.74 7.97 23.60
C ARG A 375 -1.67 9.44 23.20
N ILE A 376 -1.56 9.73 21.90
CA ILE A 376 -1.37 11.10 21.41
C ILE A 376 -2.64 11.95 21.49
N VAL A 377 -3.83 11.36 21.34
CA VAL A 377 -5.11 12.07 21.48
C VAL A 377 -5.18 12.87 22.80
N ASN A 378 -4.50 12.40 23.84
CA ASN A 378 -4.50 13.03 25.17
C ASN A 378 -3.35 14.03 25.41
N LYS A 379 -2.58 14.43 24.38
CA LYS A 379 -1.39 15.29 24.53
C LYS A 379 -1.41 16.52 23.63
N ASN A 380 -0.68 17.55 24.04
CA ASN A 380 -0.46 18.82 23.31
C ASN A 380 0.26 18.68 21.94
N ASN A 381 0.55 17.47 21.47
CA ASN A 381 1.27 17.21 20.22
C ASN A 381 0.34 16.95 19.02
N VAL A 382 -0.98 16.98 19.22
CA VAL A 382 -1.95 16.89 18.12
C VAL A 382 -2.04 18.25 17.43
N ARG A 383 -1.87 18.24 16.11
CA ARG A 383 -2.15 19.35 15.20
C ARG A 383 -3.38 18.99 14.36
N CYS A 384 -4.13 20.00 13.95
CA CYS A 384 -5.19 19.79 12.97
C CYS A 384 -4.60 19.43 11.60
N LEU A 385 -5.42 18.82 10.75
CA LEU A 385 -5.07 18.47 9.39
C LEU A 385 -5.12 19.72 8.52
N GLN A 386 -4.01 20.45 8.49
CA GLN A 386 -3.90 21.77 7.85
C GLN A 386 -4.25 21.74 6.36
N HIS A 387 -3.93 20.65 5.65
CA HIS A 387 -4.24 20.50 4.23
C HIS A 387 -5.72 20.25 3.93
N PHE A 388 -6.53 19.87 4.92
CA PHE A 388 -7.97 19.66 4.78
C PHE A 388 -8.81 20.80 5.34
N TYR A 389 -8.39 21.40 6.46
CA TYR A 389 -9.15 22.45 7.14
C TYR A 389 -8.59 23.86 6.90
N GLY A 390 -7.33 23.98 6.49
CA GLY A 390 -6.61 25.25 6.43
C GLY A 390 -6.02 25.63 7.79
N ASN A 391 -5.01 26.50 7.78
CA ASN A 391 -4.25 26.87 8.98
C ASN A 391 -5.08 27.60 10.06
N ASN A 392 -6.16 28.28 9.66
CA ASN A 392 -6.94 29.17 10.52
C ASN A 392 -8.36 28.64 10.83
N HIS A 393 -8.60 27.35 10.66
CA HIS A 393 -9.95 26.80 10.88
C HIS A 393 -10.33 26.74 12.36
N LYS A 394 -11.60 26.95 12.69
CA LYS A 394 -12.11 26.87 14.08
C LYS A 394 -11.82 25.51 14.75
N HIS A 395 -11.82 24.42 13.96
CA HIS A 395 -11.44 23.08 14.41
C HIS A 395 -9.95 22.92 14.76
N CYS A 396 -9.08 23.84 14.32
CA CYS A 396 -7.68 23.87 14.72
C CYS A 396 -7.46 24.58 16.07
N PHE A 397 -8.40 25.44 16.49
CA PHE A 397 -8.29 26.25 17.70
C PHE A 397 -9.14 25.74 18.86
N ASN A 398 -10.22 25.00 18.58
CA ASN A 398 -11.01 24.32 19.61
C ASN A 398 -10.30 23.03 20.01
N ARG A 399 -9.50 23.10 21.07
CA ARG A 399 -8.95 21.94 21.78
C ARG A 399 -9.92 21.42 22.83
#